data_AF-A0A7C1ZAX4-F1
#
_entry.id   AF-A0A7C1ZAX4-F1
#
_cell.length_a   1.000
_cell.length_b   1.000
_cell.length_c   1.000
_cell.angle_alpha   90.00
_cell.angle_beta   90.00
_cell.angle_gamma   90.00
#
_symmetry.space_group_name_H-M   'P 1'
#
loop_
_entity.id
_entity.type
_entity.pdbx_description
1 polymer ?
#
loop_
_entity_poly.entity_id
_entity_poly.type
_entity_poly.pdbx_seq_one_letter_code
_entity_poly.pdbx_strand_id
1 'polypeptide(L)'
;MSCLSKEQIEFIRSDLKNRKVSRSFLFEEWVDHVCCDVESLMNKGGSFDDAFRQVAGNENEVKSAHITVQQFLNHRYVGIKKLLLFAFLVFASSWVINLQGTGNWVGLVSFFILGIVYLRISIDLFRKRFIHKVNILLSVFSMISFLGTISGILLIFLNRDYGMSTRGHGVDLTVFAWFFYSLVCLIYYIREYRSAIEKKELKKTAYIIALAAFNVFLAAISIASFPLYHFVQGYLFYLIGFILGFNFLAIIALLITRSMKNTLILTLILGSFMIVFIHSPFRSKLPGGKPRLHQISLQLSTEESLPIEKLYITMYYDRFPDKPITLSLRKTGSGSYGITMPSYAYKGYLYYAVKKDSINAVQYLSQPVDLDSIKINVPHEKTYQLKFDPE
;
A
#
# COMPACT_ATOMS: atom_id res chain seq x y z
N MET A 1 26.38 -26.21 46.42
CA MET A 1 25.46 -25.83 45.33
C MET A 1 24.48 -26.98 45.15
N SER A 2 23.25 -26.77 45.58
CA SER A 2 22.14 -27.68 45.33
C SER A 2 21.76 -27.58 43.86
N CYS A 3 21.76 -28.70 43.15
CA CYS A 3 21.26 -28.77 41.77
C CYS A 3 19.97 -29.57 41.76
N LEU A 4 18.98 -29.13 40.99
CA LEU A 4 17.73 -29.89 40.83
C LEU A 4 17.97 -31.19 40.05
N SER A 5 17.30 -32.26 40.48
CA SER A 5 17.26 -33.50 39.71
C SER A 5 16.37 -33.33 38.47
N LYS A 6 16.59 -34.18 37.45
CA LYS A 6 15.73 -34.18 36.25
C LYS A 6 14.26 -34.42 36.59
N GLU A 7 13.99 -35.26 37.59
CA GLU A 7 12.64 -35.56 38.06
C GLU A 7 11.99 -34.33 38.70
N GLN A 8 12.74 -33.55 39.47
CA GLN A 8 12.26 -32.30 40.08
C GLN A 8 11.99 -31.23 39.01
N ILE A 9 12.84 -31.11 38.00
CA ILE A 9 12.61 -30.19 36.87
C ILE A 9 11.34 -30.59 36.10
N GLU A 10 11.15 -31.89 35.84
CA GLU A 10 9.97 -32.37 35.13
C GLU A 10 8.69 -32.22 35.97
N PHE A 11 8.81 -32.36 37.30
CA PHE A 11 7.74 -32.05 38.25
C PHE A 11 7.33 -30.57 38.19
N ILE A 12 8.29 -29.65 38.26
CA ILE A 12 8.06 -28.20 38.10
C ILE A 12 7.38 -27.94 36.76
N ARG A 13 7.91 -28.50 35.67
CA ARG A 13 7.35 -28.35 34.32
C ARG A 13 5.90 -28.83 34.26
N SER A 14 5.60 -30.00 34.83
CA SER A 14 4.24 -30.54 34.87
C SER A 14 3.29 -29.68 35.70
N ASP A 15 3.71 -29.22 36.88
CA ASP A 15 2.89 -28.37 37.75
C ASP A 15 2.58 -27.02 37.10
N LEU A 16 3.58 -26.35 36.53
CA LEU A 16 3.39 -25.06 35.83
C LEU A 16 2.49 -25.22 34.59
N LYS A 17 2.55 -26.38 33.93
CA LYS A 17 1.66 -26.72 32.82
C LYS A 17 0.22 -26.89 33.29
N ASN A 18 0.01 -27.54 34.43
CA ASN A 18 -1.31 -27.73 35.05
C ASN A 18 -1.92 -26.40 35.53
N ARG A 19 -1.09 -25.44 35.97
CA ARG A 19 -1.49 -24.07 36.33
C ARG A 19 -1.82 -23.16 35.13
N LYS A 20 -1.92 -23.72 33.91
CA LYS A 20 -2.22 -23.00 32.66
C LYS A 20 -1.17 -21.97 32.24
N VAL A 21 0.05 -22.03 32.78
CA VAL A 21 1.17 -21.18 32.32
C VAL A 21 1.80 -21.70 31.01
N SER A 22 1.33 -22.86 30.54
CA SER A 22 1.77 -23.55 29.32
C SER A 22 1.59 -22.81 28.00
N ARG A 23 0.86 -21.68 27.98
CA ARG A 23 0.49 -20.98 26.75
C ARG A 23 1.50 -19.91 26.29
N SER A 24 2.61 -19.73 27.00
CA SER A 24 3.58 -18.69 26.65
C SER A 24 4.81 -19.28 25.97
N PHE A 25 5.33 -18.60 24.95
CA PHE A 25 6.66 -18.89 24.40
C PHE A 25 7.78 -18.74 25.44
N LEU A 26 7.47 -18.16 26.60
CA LEU A 26 8.36 -17.99 27.75
C LEU A 26 8.27 -19.17 28.71
N PHE A 27 7.47 -20.21 28.43
CA PHE A 27 7.26 -21.30 29.37
C PHE A 27 8.57 -21.95 29.80
N GLU A 28 9.50 -22.20 28.86
CA GLU A 28 10.82 -22.75 29.20
C GLU A 28 11.70 -21.76 29.99
N GLU A 29 11.70 -20.48 29.63
CA GLU A 29 12.43 -19.44 30.36
C GLU A 29 11.87 -19.23 31.77
N TRP A 30 10.57 -19.51 31.93
CA TRP A 30 9.88 -19.41 33.18
C TRP A 30 10.09 -20.66 34.07
N VAL A 31 10.14 -21.85 33.47
CA VAL A 31 10.63 -23.06 34.15
C VAL A 31 12.06 -22.82 34.66
N ASP A 32 12.94 -22.23 33.83
CA ASP A 32 14.33 -21.93 34.21
C ASP A 32 14.41 -20.97 35.39
N HIS A 33 13.60 -19.90 35.37
CA HIS A 33 13.51 -18.96 36.49
C HIS A 33 13.04 -19.62 37.79
N VAL A 34 11.96 -20.42 37.72
CA VAL A 34 11.45 -21.15 38.89
C VAL A 34 12.50 -22.15 39.40
N CYS A 35 13.22 -22.82 38.51
CA CYS A 35 14.33 -23.70 38.89
C CYS A 35 15.43 -22.94 39.64
N CYS A 36 15.89 -21.80 39.11
CA CYS A 36 16.89 -20.94 39.76
C CYS A 36 16.44 -20.47 41.16
N ASP A 37 15.18 -20.07 41.30
CA ASP A 37 14.64 -19.61 42.59
C ASP A 37 14.55 -20.75 43.62
N VAL A 38 14.13 -21.95 43.18
CA VAL A 38 14.09 -23.14 44.03
C VAL A 38 15.49 -23.57 44.43
N GLU A 39 16.46 -23.59 43.50
CA GLU A 39 17.86 -23.89 43.81
C GLU A 39 18.46 -22.89 44.81
N SER A 40 18.15 -21.60 44.67
CA SER A 40 18.57 -20.55 45.60
C SER A 40 18.05 -20.79 47.02
N LEU A 41 16.80 -21.23 47.17
CA LEU A 41 16.21 -21.56 48.47
C LEU A 41 16.74 -22.88 49.04
N MET A 42 16.96 -23.90 48.21
CA MET A 42 17.59 -25.15 48.62
C MET A 42 19.04 -24.93 49.08
N ASN A 43 19.77 -23.99 48.46
CA ASN A 43 21.12 -23.61 48.88
C ASN A 43 21.15 -22.96 50.28
N LYS A 44 20.02 -22.43 50.77
CA LYS A 44 19.88 -21.91 52.13
C LYS A 44 19.54 -23.00 53.16
N GLY A 45 19.53 -24.27 52.76
CA GLY A 45 19.25 -25.42 53.62
C GLY A 45 17.80 -25.89 53.65
N GLY A 46 16.92 -25.35 52.78
CA GLY A 46 15.54 -25.81 52.65
C GLY A 46 15.41 -27.13 51.87
N SER A 47 14.37 -27.92 52.17
CA SER A 47 13.99 -29.06 51.34
C SER A 47 13.45 -28.60 49.98
N PHE A 48 13.46 -29.47 48.97
CA PHE A 48 12.88 -29.17 47.66
C PHE A 48 11.40 -28.80 47.76
N ASP A 49 10.62 -29.57 48.53
CA ASP A 49 9.18 -29.35 48.67
C ASP A 49 8.87 -28.00 49.33
N ASP A 50 9.63 -27.61 50.34
CA ASP A 50 9.45 -26.33 51.03
C ASP A 50 9.88 -25.15 50.13
N ALA A 51 11.03 -25.28 49.47
CA ALA A 51 11.52 -24.29 48.51
C ALA A 51 10.53 -24.09 47.35
N PHE A 52 10.03 -25.18 46.78
CA PHE A 52 9.06 -25.14 45.69
C PHE A 52 7.73 -24.56 46.15
N ARG A 53 7.20 -24.95 47.32
CA ARG A 53 5.96 -24.36 47.85
C ARG A 53 6.11 -22.87 48.12
N GLN A 54 7.28 -22.42 48.56
CA GLN A 54 7.55 -21.00 48.79
C GLN A 54 7.54 -20.21 47.48
N VAL A 55 8.22 -20.70 46.44
CA VAL A 55 8.24 -20.06 45.11
C VAL A 55 6.86 -20.14 44.44
N ALA A 56 6.21 -21.30 44.47
CA ALA A 56 4.91 -21.53 43.86
C ALA A 56 3.74 -20.89 44.63
N GLY A 57 3.93 -20.57 45.92
CA GLY A 57 2.98 -19.86 46.76
C GLY A 57 2.86 -18.38 46.41
N ASN A 58 3.88 -17.78 45.77
CA ASN A 58 3.84 -16.44 45.20
C ASN A 58 3.13 -16.39 43.84
N GLU A 59 1.95 -17.00 43.74
CA GLU A 59 1.13 -17.03 42.52
C GLU A 59 0.84 -15.63 41.95
N ASN A 60 0.80 -14.61 42.81
CA ASN A 60 0.59 -13.23 42.40
C ASN A 60 1.81 -12.65 41.65
N GLU A 61 3.04 -13.02 42.00
CA GLU A 61 4.25 -12.57 41.30
C GLU A 61 4.39 -13.28 39.95
N VAL A 62 4.13 -14.59 39.93
CA VAL A 62 4.03 -15.40 38.72
C VAL A 62 3.05 -14.77 37.72
N LYS A 63 1.85 -14.47 38.20
CA LYS A 63 0.77 -13.92 37.39
C LYS A 63 1.08 -12.49 36.95
N SER A 64 1.67 -11.67 37.82
CA SER A 64 2.04 -10.29 37.48
C SER A 64 3.19 -10.24 36.47
N ALA A 65 4.19 -11.12 36.57
CA ALA A 65 5.26 -11.25 35.60
C ALA A 65 4.72 -11.68 34.24
N HIS A 66 3.85 -12.70 34.21
CA HIS A 66 3.18 -13.14 32.98
C HIS A 66 2.36 -12.02 32.34
N ILE A 67 1.55 -11.30 33.14
CA ILE A 67 0.76 -10.16 32.67
C ILE A 67 1.67 -9.07 32.13
N THR A 68 2.77 -8.75 32.81
CA THR A 68 3.72 -7.70 32.42
C THR A 68 4.37 -8.03 31.09
N VAL A 69 4.88 -9.24 30.91
CA VAL A 69 5.50 -9.63 29.63
C VAL A 69 4.47 -9.71 28.51
N GLN A 70 3.28 -10.25 28.80
CA GLN A 70 2.17 -10.26 27.84
C GLN A 70 1.74 -8.84 27.45
N GLN A 71 1.75 -7.89 28.39
CA GLN A 71 1.48 -6.47 28.15
C GLN A 71 2.57 -5.83 27.28
N PHE A 72 3.85 -6.12 27.52
CA PHE A 72 4.95 -5.59 26.70
C PHE A 72 4.87 -6.07 25.25
N LEU A 73 4.57 -7.36 25.04
CA LEU A 73 4.37 -7.92 23.70
C LEU A 73 3.13 -7.33 23.05
N ASN A 74 2.02 -7.27 23.77
CA ASN A 74 0.79 -6.64 23.30
C ASN A 74 1.01 -5.17 22.93
N HIS A 75 1.80 -4.40 23.69
CA HIS A 75 2.02 -2.98 23.43
C HIS A 75 2.67 -2.76 22.05
N ARG A 76 3.67 -3.57 21.68
CA ARG A 76 4.30 -3.51 20.36
C ARG A 76 3.29 -3.81 19.24
N TYR A 77 2.47 -4.84 19.40
CA TYR A 77 1.45 -5.21 18.40
C TYR A 77 0.29 -4.22 18.33
N VAL A 78 -0.11 -3.64 19.46
CA VAL A 78 -1.11 -2.56 19.52
C VAL A 78 -0.62 -1.33 18.77
N GLY A 79 0.67 -0.99 18.89
CA GLY A 79 1.30 0.09 18.12
C GLY A 79 1.21 -0.14 16.62
N ILE A 80 1.63 -1.32 16.14
CA ILE A 80 1.55 -1.68 14.71
C ILE A 80 0.11 -1.63 14.20
N LYS A 81 -0.84 -2.15 14.98
CA LYS A 81 -2.26 -2.14 14.63
C LYS A 81 -2.83 -0.73 14.51
N LYS A 82 -2.52 0.15 15.49
CA LYS A 82 -2.95 1.55 15.46
C LYS A 82 -2.36 2.27 14.24
N LEU A 83 -1.07 2.05 13.97
CA LEU A 83 -0.39 2.62 12.82
C LEU A 83 -1.00 2.16 11.49
N LEU A 84 -1.33 0.87 11.38
CA LEU A 84 -1.97 0.29 10.20
C LEU A 84 -3.39 0.82 10.00
N LEU A 85 -4.19 0.92 11.07
CA LEU A 85 -5.53 1.50 10.99
C LEU A 85 -5.46 2.98 10.61
N PHE A 86 -4.49 3.72 11.16
CA PHE A 86 -4.21 5.09 10.77
C PHE A 86 -3.82 5.19 9.30
N ALA A 87 -2.94 4.32 8.79
CA ALA A 87 -2.61 4.25 7.37
C ALA A 87 -3.86 4.03 6.51
N PHE A 88 -4.73 3.11 6.91
CA PHE A 88 -5.98 2.83 6.21
C PHE A 88 -6.96 4.01 6.24
N LEU A 89 -7.04 4.73 7.37
CA LEU A 89 -7.88 5.94 7.49
C LEU A 89 -7.33 7.09 6.65
N VAL A 90 -6.01 7.33 6.66
CA VAL A 90 -5.33 8.32 5.81
C VAL A 90 -5.53 7.95 4.34
N PHE A 91 -5.42 6.67 4.01
CA PHE A 91 -5.74 6.14 2.70
C PHE A 91 -7.19 6.47 2.37
N ALA A 92 -8.20 5.98 3.09
CA ALA A 92 -9.60 6.28 2.81
C ALA A 92 -9.90 7.79 2.71
N SER A 93 -9.31 8.61 3.60
CA SER A 93 -9.46 10.07 3.59
C SER A 93 -8.85 10.70 2.34
N SER A 94 -7.70 10.21 1.86
CA SER A 94 -7.08 10.69 0.61
C SER A 94 -8.02 10.56 -0.58
N TRP A 95 -8.96 9.60 -0.55
CA TRP A 95 -9.93 9.39 -1.61
C TRP A 95 -11.08 10.39 -1.53
N VAL A 96 -11.56 10.66 -0.32
CA VAL A 96 -12.58 11.68 -0.06
C VAL A 96 -12.04 13.07 -0.41
N ILE A 97 -10.76 13.34 -0.14
CA ILE A 97 -10.11 14.63 -0.35
C ILE A 97 -9.63 14.82 -1.80
N ASN A 98 -9.45 13.75 -2.59
CA ASN A 98 -8.93 13.86 -3.97
C ASN A 98 -9.84 14.64 -4.96
N LEU A 99 -10.95 15.22 -4.48
CA LEU A 99 -11.81 16.17 -5.21
C LEU A 99 -11.05 17.36 -5.84
N GLN A 100 -9.83 17.66 -5.35
CA GLN A 100 -9.06 18.85 -5.71
C GLN A 100 -7.68 18.55 -6.35
N GLY A 101 -7.36 17.29 -6.67
CA GLY A 101 -6.08 16.90 -7.29
C GLY A 101 -4.86 16.84 -6.33
N THR A 102 -4.96 17.41 -5.13
CA THR A 102 -3.94 17.36 -4.07
C THR A 102 -3.89 16.01 -3.32
N GLY A 103 -4.88 15.13 -3.51
CA GLY A 103 -5.00 13.86 -2.79
C GLY A 103 -3.95 12.80 -3.13
N ASN A 104 -3.10 13.02 -4.14
CA ASN A 104 -2.06 12.06 -4.53
C ASN A 104 -1.00 11.86 -3.42
N TRP A 105 -0.58 12.94 -2.77
CA TRP A 105 0.45 12.89 -1.73
C TRP A 105 -0.04 12.22 -0.44
N VAL A 106 -1.31 12.44 -0.07
CA VAL A 106 -1.89 11.79 1.11
C VAL A 106 -1.97 10.27 0.92
N GLY A 107 -2.34 9.83 -0.30
CA GLY A 107 -2.28 8.42 -0.67
C GLY A 107 -0.86 7.86 -0.58
N LEU A 108 0.14 8.58 -1.10
CA LEU A 108 1.55 8.20 -0.99
C LEU A 108 1.98 7.99 0.47
N VAL A 109 1.64 8.93 1.36
CA VAL A 109 1.95 8.83 2.81
C VAL A 109 1.36 7.56 3.41
N SER A 110 0.12 7.18 3.06
CA SER A 110 -0.48 5.94 3.57
C SER A 110 0.30 4.68 3.19
N PHE A 111 0.85 4.61 1.97
CA PHE A 111 1.67 3.50 1.53
C PHE A 111 3.07 3.51 2.13
N PHE A 112 3.64 4.69 2.42
CA PHE A 112 4.86 4.79 3.23
C PHE A 112 4.66 4.21 4.62
N ILE A 113 3.53 4.53 5.27
CA ILE A 113 3.20 3.97 6.59
C ILE A 113 3.03 2.44 6.49
N LEU A 114 2.33 1.94 5.45
CA LEU A 114 2.21 0.50 5.21
C LEU A 114 3.59 -0.17 5.00
N GLY A 115 4.49 0.47 4.25
CA GLY A 115 5.87 0.02 4.09
C GLY A 115 6.61 -0.05 5.44
N ILE A 116 6.48 0.98 6.28
CA ILE A 116 7.07 0.98 7.63
C ILE A 116 6.51 -0.18 8.48
N VAL A 117 5.23 -0.53 8.34
CA VAL A 117 4.64 -1.70 9.00
C VAL A 117 5.33 -2.99 8.52
N TYR A 118 5.55 -3.18 7.21
CA TYR A 118 6.29 -4.33 6.68
C TYR A 118 7.74 -4.37 7.17
N LEU A 119 8.43 -3.22 7.25
CA LEU A 119 9.78 -3.13 7.79
C LEU A 119 9.82 -3.51 9.28
N ARG A 120 8.88 -3.01 10.08
CA ARG A 120 8.78 -3.34 11.52
C ARG A 120 8.54 -4.82 11.74
N ILE A 121 7.67 -5.44 10.93
CA ILE A 121 7.40 -6.88 10.98
C ILE A 121 8.65 -7.68 10.58
N SER A 122 9.36 -7.23 9.54
CA SER A 122 10.63 -7.86 9.14
C SER A 122 11.66 -7.83 10.26
N ILE A 123 11.84 -6.68 10.93
CA ILE A 123 12.78 -6.54 12.05
C ILE A 123 12.37 -7.41 13.24
N ASP A 124 11.08 -7.52 13.56
CA ASP A 124 10.59 -8.38 14.66
C ASP A 124 10.87 -9.86 14.37
N LEU A 125 10.60 -10.31 13.14
CA LEU A 125 10.92 -11.67 12.70
C LEU A 125 12.44 -11.91 12.74
N PHE A 126 13.23 -10.95 12.28
CA PHE A 126 14.70 -11.06 12.29
C PHE A 126 15.29 -11.12 13.70
N ARG A 127 14.72 -10.38 14.65
CA ARG A 127 15.13 -10.44 16.07
C ARG A 127 14.85 -11.82 16.66
N LYS A 128 13.74 -12.44 16.27
CA LYS A 128 13.35 -13.80 16.68
C LYS A 128 14.09 -14.90 15.93
N ARG A 129 15.14 -14.59 15.15
CA ARG A 129 15.93 -15.60 14.41
C ARG A 129 16.61 -16.62 15.31
N PHE A 130 16.98 -16.23 16.53
CA PHE A 130 17.65 -17.11 17.49
C PHE A 130 16.75 -18.26 17.96
N ILE A 131 15.43 -18.03 17.98
CA ILE A 131 14.45 -19.05 18.40
C ILE A 131 14.18 -20.03 17.25
N HIS A 132 13.97 -19.52 16.03
CA HIS A 132 13.65 -20.35 14.86
C HIS A 132 14.34 -19.85 13.60
N LYS A 133 15.13 -20.72 12.93
CA LYS A 133 15.83 -20.41 11.67
C LYS A 133 14.87 -19.96 10.55
N VAL A 134 13.64 -20.50 10.51
CA VAL A 134 12.60 -20.10 9.54
C VAL A 134 12.26 -18.60 9.61
N ASN A 135 12.45 -17.95 10.77
CA ASN A 135 12.19 -16.52 10.91
C ASN A 135 13.14 -15.66 10.04
N ILE A 136 14.31 -16.18 9.65
CA ILE A 136 15.21 -15.50 8.71
C ILE A 136 14.52 -15.39 7.34
N LEU A 137 13.98 -16.50 6.83
CA LEU A 137 13.27 -16.52 5.55
C LEU A 137 12.03 -15.60 5.58
N LEU A 138 11.23 -15.67 6.65
CA LEU A 138 10.05 -14.81 6.82
C LEU A 138 10.44 -13.32 6.87
N SER A 139 11.54 -12.98 7.54
CA SER A 139 12.07 -11.61 7.58
C SER A 139 12.51 -11.14 6.19
N VAL A 140 13.23 -11.98 5.44
CA VAL A 140 13.66 -11.65 4.06
C VAL A 140 12.44 -11.39 3.17
N PHE A 141 11.44 -12.26 3.17
CA PHE A 141 10.22 -12.03 2.39
C PHE A 141 9.45 -10.76 2.83
N SER A 142 9.38 -10.49 4.14
CA SER A 142 8.77 -9.24 4.64
C SER A 142 9.60 -8.00 4.23
N MET A 143 10.93 -8.11 4.15
CA MET A 143 11.81 -7.03 3.67
C MET A 143 11.63 -6.79 2.17
N ILE A 144 11.52 -7.85 1.36
CA ILE A 144 11.20 -7.75 -0.06
C ILE A 144 9.84 -7.09 -0.25
N SER A 145 8.86 -7.42 0.59
CA SER A 145 7.54 -6.79 0.58
C SER A 145 7.61 -5.29 0.89
N PHE A 146 8.43 -4.90 1.86
CA PHE A 146 8.72 -3.49 2.15
C PHE A 146 9.33 -2.77 0.94
N LEU A 147 10.41 -3.30 0.38
CA LEU A 147 11.11 -2.70 -0.75
C LEU A 147 10.21 -2.60 -1.99
N GLY A 148 9.48 -3.67 -2.32
CA GLY A 148 8.56 -3.67 -3.46
C GLY A 148 7.40 -2.67 -3.27
N THR A 149 6.90 -2.50 -2.05
CA THR A 149 5.83 -1.51 -1.76
C THR A 149 6.34 -0.08 -1.93
N ILE A 150 7.50 0.25 -1.35
CA ILE A 150 8.07 1.60 -1.43
C ILE A 150 8.51 1.93 -2.86
N SER A 151 9.25 1.04 -3.52
CA SER A 151 9.67 1.26 -4.90
C SER A 151 8.47 1.32 -5.84
N GLY A 152 7.50 0.43 -5.67
CA GLY A 152 6.28 0.41 -6.47
C GLY A 152 5.47 1.70 -6.35
N ILE A 153 5.22 2.18 -5.12
CA ILE A 153 4.46 3.42 -4.93
C ILE A 153 5.22 4.65 -5.42
N LEU A 154 6.55 4.69 -5.25
CA LEU A 154 7.39 5.77 -5.78
C LEU A 154 7.34 5.81 -7.31
N LEU A 155 7.42 4.67 -7.99
CA LEU A 155 7.30 4.61 -9.45
C LEU A 155 5.90 5.01 -9.94
N ILE A 156 4.85 4.60 -9.23
CA ILE A 156 3.47 5.04 -9.54
C ILE A 156 3.36 6.57 -9.40
N PHE A 157 3.93 7.10 -8.32
CA PHE A 157 3.93 8.52 -8.01
C PHE A 157 4.72 9.33 -9.05
N LEU A 158 5.95 8.93 -9.36
CA LEU A 158 6.80 9.57 -10.38
C LEU A 158 6.17 9.53 -11.77
N ASN A 159 5.55 8.39 -12.15
CA ASN A 159 4.85 8.29 -13.42
C ASN A 159 3.63 9.23 -13.49
N ARG A 160 2.89 9.35 -12.39
CA ARG A 160 1.67 10.15 -12.34
C ARG A 160 1.93 11.65 -12.27
N ASP A 161 2.84 12.10 -11.41
CA ASP A 161 3.03 13.52 -11.13
C ASP A 161 4.19 14.14 -11.93
N TYR A 162 5.11 13.32 -12.44
CA TYR A 162 6.26 13.79 -13.25
C TYR A 162 6.29 13.22 -14.67
N GLY A 163 5.32 12.38 -15.06
CA GLY A 163 5.24 11.81 -16.41
C GLY A 163 6.39 10.85 -16.75
N MET A 164 7.11 10.33 -15.74
CA MET A 164 8.18 9.36 -15.96
C MET A 164 7.58 8.03 -16.46
N SER A 165 7.86 7.65 -17.71
CA SER A 165 7.36 6.39 -18.27
C SER A 165 7.95 5.17 -17.55
N THR A 166 7.23 4.63 -16.58
CA THR A 166 7.64 3.42 -15.83
C THR A 166 7.13 2.12 -16.43
N ARG A 167 6.51 2.14 -17.63
CA ARG A 167 5.92 0.97 -18.33
C ARG A 167 4.98 0.12 -17.45
N GLY A 168 4.42 0.69 -16.39
CA GLY A 168 3.56 -0.04 -15.44
C GLY A 168 4.30 -0.79 -14.34
N HIS A 169 5.64 -0.80 -14.31
CA HIS A 169 6.43 -1.55 -13.31
C HIS A 169 6.14 -1.18 -11.86
N GLY A 170 5.63 0.02 -11.59
CA GLY A 170 5.18 0.40 -10.26
C GLY A 170 4.04 -0.47 -9.74
N VAL A 171 3.09 -0.84 -10.62
CA VAL A 171 1.98 -1.75 -10.31
C VAL A 171 2.54 -3.13 -9.98
N ASP A 172 3.39 -3.65 -10.86
CA ASP A 172 3.97 -4.99 -10.74
C ASP A 172 4.66 -5.16 -9.38
N LEU A 173 5.53 -4.20 -9.00
CA LEU A 173 6.27 -4.24 -7.74
C LEU A 173 5.36 -4.25 -6.50
N THR A 174 4.25 -3.50 -6.51
CA THR A 174 3.29 -3.53 -5.39
C THR A 174 2.56 -4.86 -5.28
N VAL A 175 2.22 -5.50 -6.40
CA VAL A 175 1.57 -6.83 -6.41
C VAL A 175 2.57 -7.92 -6.00
N PHE A 176 3.82 -7.84 -6.46
CA PHE A 176 4.89 -8.72 -5.98
C PHE A 176 5.10 -8.59 -4.48
N ALA A 177 5.11 -7.37 -3.94
CA ALA A 177 5.19 -7.15 -2.50
C ALA A 177 4.01 -7.78 -1.75
N TRP A 178 2.79 -7.66 -2.26
CA TRP A 178 1.63 -8.32 -1.70
C TRP A 178 1.76 -9.86 -1.72
N PHE A 179 2.26 -10.44 -2.82
CA PHE A 179 2.49 -11.88 -2.92
C PHE A 179 3.47 -12.39 -1.85
N PHE A 180 4.64 -11.75 -1.71
CA PHE A 180 5.62 -12.14 -0.69
C PHE A 180 5.08 -11.99 0.73
N TYR A 181 4.34 -10.92 1.02
CA TYR A 181 3.74 -10.73 2.33
C TYR A 181 2.65 -11.78 2.63
N SER A 182 1.87 -12.17 1.61
CA SER A 182 0.91 -13.27 1.71
C SER A 182 1.60 -14.59 2.03
N LEU A 183 2.75 -14.85 1.41
CA LEU A 183 3.58 -16.02 1.66
C LEU A 183 4.13 -16.03 3.10
N VAL A 184 4.57 -14.87 3.62
CA VAL A 184 4.98 -14.71 5.04
C VAL A 184 3.85 -15.14 5.97
N CYS A 185 2.63 -14.63 5.73
CA CYS A 185 1.47 -14.96 6.55
C CYS A 185 1.16 -16.47 6.49
N LEU A 186 1.13 -17.06 5.30
CA LEU A 186 0.84 -18.48 5.11
C LEU A 186 1.84 -19.36 5.86
N ILE A 187 3.14 -19.16 5.65
CA ILE A 187 4.19 -19.96 6.30
C ILE A 187 4.15 -19.76 7.82
N TYR A 188 3.94 -18.53 8.30
CA TYR A 188 3.84 -18.24 9.72
C TYR A 188 2.69 -19.01 10.39
N TYR A 189 1.48 -19.03 9.79
CA TYR A 189 0.35 -19.72 10.39
C TYR A 189 0.38 -21.24 10.20
N ILE A 190 0.98 -21.77 9.13
CA ILE A 190 1.24 -23.22 9.02
C ILE A 190 2.10 -23.68 10.19
N ARG A 191 3.13 -22.91 10.56
CA ARG A 191 3.94 -23.20 11.74
C ARG A 191 3.12 -23.12 13.02
N GLU A 192 2.37 -22.03 13.21
CA GLU A 192 1.55 -21.84 14.41
C GLU A 192 0.53 -22.97 14.59
N TYR A 193 -0.05 -23.47 13.49
CA TYR A 193 -0.96 -24.61 13.51
C TYR A 193 -0.29 -25.89 13.98
N ARG A 194 0.96 -26.15 13.57
CA ARG A 194 1.73 -27.31 14.04
C ARG A 194 2.07 -27.23 15.53
N SER A 195 2.20 -26.02 16.07
CA SER A 195 2.50 -25.79 17.49
C SER A 195 1.26 -25.70 18.38
N ALA A 196 0.05 -25.62 17.82
CA ALA A 196 -1.18 -25.46 18.58
C ALA A 196 -1.62 -26.79 19.22
N ILE A 197 -1.75 -26.80 20.55
CA ILE A 197 -2.17 -27.98 21.32
C ILE A 197 -3.71 -28.05 21.45
N GLU A 198 -4.37 -26.91 21.53
CA GLU A 198 -5.81 -26.85 21.81
C GLU A 198 -6.67 -26.94 20.55
N LYS A 199 -7.68 -27.83 20.55
CA LYS A 199 -8.63 -28.03 19.43
C LYS A 199 -9.30 -26.72 18.96
N LYS A 200 -9.57 -25.79 19.87
CA LYS A 200 -10.20 -24.50 19.55
C LYS A 200 -9.25 -23.59 18.76
N GLU A 201 -7.99 -23.50 19.17
CA GLU A 201 -6.97 -22.72 18.46
C GLU A 201 -6.60 -23.37 17.13
N LEU A 202 -6.56 -24.70 17.06
CA LEU A 202 -6.36 -25.43 15.79
C LEU A 202 -7.42 -25.04 14.74
N LYS A 203 -8.71 -25.07 15.11
CA LYS A 203 -9.80 -24.64 14.19
C LYS A 203 -9.61 -23.19 13.74
N LYS A 204 -9.36 -22.29 14.68
CA LYS A 204 -9.16 -20.85 14.40
C LYS A 204 -7.96 -20.61 13.49
N THR A 205 -6.83 -21.25 13.76
CA THR A 205 -5.62 -21.13 12.94
C THR A 205 -5.80 -21.78 11.57
N ALA A 206 -6.57 -22.86 11.44
CA ALA A 206 -6.93 -23.43 10.14
C ALA A 206 -7.70 -22.45 9.25
N TYR A 207 -8.69 -21.73 9.80
CA TYR A 207 -9.39 -20.66 9.06
C TYR A 207 -8.42 -19.55 8.61
N ILE A 208 -7.48 -19.18 9.47
CA ILE A 208 -6.47 -18.17 9.15
C ILE A 208 -5.52 -18.66 8.04
N ILE A 209 -5.09 -19.92 8.08
CA ILE A 209 -4.28 -20.53 7.01
C ILE A 209 -5.05 -20.50 5.69
N ALA A 210 -6.32 -20.91 5.69
CA ALA A 210 -7.15 -20.88 4.49
C ALA A 210 -7.26 -19.47 3.90
N LEU A 211 -7.47 -18.46 4.75
CA LEU A 211 -7.52 -17.06 4.35
C LEU A 211 -6.18 -16.59 3.74
N ALA A 212 -5.05 -16.95 4.35
CA ALA A 212 -3.72 -16.59 3.86
C ALA A 212 -3.39 -17.32 2.53
N ALA A 213 -3.71 -18.61 2.43
CA ALA A 213 -3.52 -19.41 1.22
C ALA A 213 -4.34 -18.84 0.05
N PHE A 214 -5.58 -18.43 0.31
CA PHE A 214 -6.42 -17.80 -0.70
C PHE A 214 -5.85 -16.45 -1.16
N ASN A 215 -5.30 -15.65 -0.25
CA ASN A 215 -4.59 -14.41 -0.64
C ASN A 215 -3.36 -14.68 -1.51
N VAL A 216 -2.55 -15.71 -1.17
CA VAL A 216 -1.41 -16.12 -2.01
C VAL A 216 -1.89 -16.51 -3.41
N PHE A 217 -2.98 -17.29 -3.50
CA PHE A 217 -3.57 -17.68 -4.78
C PHE A 217 -4.03 -16.46 -5.60
N LEU A 218 -4.73 -15.50 -5.00
CA LEU A 218 -5.16 -14.27 -5.67
C LEU A 218 -3.99 -13.41 -6.14
N ALA A 219 -2.96 -13.26 -5.31
CA ALA A 219 -1.75 -12.54 -5.67
C ALA A 219 -0.99 -13.25 -6.81
N ALA A 220 -0.93 -14.59 -6.79
CA ALA A 220 -0.30 -15.39 -7.84
C ALA A 220 -1.04 -15.26 -9.18
N ILE A 221 -2.38 -15.30 -9.18
CA ILE A 221 -3.19 -15.04 -10.39
C ILE A 221 -2.91 -13.62 -10.92
N SER A 222 -2.82 -12.64 -10.01
CA SER A 222 -2.53 -11.26 -10.39
C SER A 222 -1.17 -11.13 -11.07
N ILE A 223 -0.13 -11.79 -10.55
CA ILE A 223 1.20 -11.83 -11.18
C ILE A 223 1.17 -12.55 -12.54
N ALA A 224 0.49 -13.70 -12.61
CA ALA A 224 0.36 -14.48 -13.84
C ALA A 224 -0.38 -13.71 -14.95
N SER A 225 -1.18 -12.71 -14.58
CA SER A 225 -1.89 -11.86 -15.54
C SER A 225 -0.98 -10.83 -16.24
N PHE A 226 0.20 -10.50 -15.70
CA PHE A 226 1.05 -9.44 -16.26
C PHE A 226 1.57 -9.72 -17.67
N PRO A 227 2.13 -10.91 -17.98
CA PRO A 227 2.55 -11.22 -19.35
C PRO A 227 1.38 -11.31 -20.33
N LEU A 228 0.18 -11.57 -19.81
CA LEU A 228 -1.04 -11.77 -20.58
C LEU A 228 -1.95 -10.54 -20.59
N TYR A 229 -1.45 -9.38 -20.16
CA TYR A 229 -2.26 -8.18 -19.91
C TYR A 229 -3.18 -7.83 -21.08
N HIS A 230 -2.66 -7.88 -22.31
CA HIS A 230 -3.43 -7.60 -23.53
C HIS A 230 -4.62 -8.55 -23.74
N PHE A 231 -4.50 -9.81 -23.32
CA PHE A 231 -5.58 -10.80 -23.45
C PHE A 231 -6.59 -10.72 -22.30
N VAL A 232 -6.14 -10.34 -21.11
CA VAL A 232 -6.95 -10.39 -19.89
C VAL A 232 -7.46 -9.03 -19.42
N GLN A 233 -7.22 -7.95 -20.16
CA GLN A 233 -7.60 -6.59 -19.76
C GLN A 233 -9.08 -6.47 -19.37
N GLY A 234 -9.99 -7.13 -20.12
CA GLY A 234 -11.43 -7.17 -19.78
C GLY A 234 -11.74 -7.92 -18.49
N TYR A 235 -10.93 -8.94 -18.16
CA TYR A 235 -11.07 -9.75 -16.95
C TYR A 235 -10.43 -9.12 -15.71
N LEU A 236 -9.41 -8.26 -15.89
CA LEU A 236 -8.74 -7.59 -14.77
C LEU A 236 -9.71 -6.76 -13.93
N PHE A 237 -10.71 -6.14 -14.55
CA PHE A 237 -11.74 -5.42 -13.81
C PHE A 237 -12.51 -6.33 -12.84
N TYR A 238 -12.94 -7.49 -13.32
CA TYR A 238 -13.66 -8.48 -12.51
C TYR A 238 -12.76 -9.07 -11.43
N LEU A 239 -11.49 -9.36 -11.74
CA LEU A 239 -10.52 -9.85 -10.77
C LEU A 239 -10.30 -8.84 -9.64
N ILE A 240 -10.05 -7.57 -9.98
CA ILE A 240 -9.90 -6.48 -9.01
C ILE A 240 -11.16 -6.36 -8.15
N GLY A 241 -12.35 -6.34 -8.78
CA GLY A 241 -13.63 -6.26 -8.06
C GLY A 241 -13.84 -7.43 -7.11
N PHE A 242 -13.51 -8.65 -7.54
CA PHE A 242 -13.57 -9.84 -6.72
C PHE A 242 -12.63 -9.77 -5.51
N ILE A 243 -11.36 -9.39 -5.72
CA ILE A 243 -10.39 -9.28 -4.62
C ILE A 243 -10.82 -8.20 -3.62
N LEU A 244 -11.32 -7.05 -4.09
CA LEU A 244 -11.83 -5.99 -3.21
C LEU A 244 -13.05 -6.46 -2.41
N GLY A 245 -14.02 -7.12 -3.05
CA GLY A 245 -15.19 -7.68 -2.38
C GLY A 245 -14.81 -8.71 -1.33
N PHE A 246 -13.89 -9.63 -1.67
CA PHE A 246 -13.35 -10.60 -0.73
C PHE A 246 -12.65 -9.94 0.47
N ASN A 247 -11.76 -8.98 0.23
CA ASN A 247 -11.07 -8.26 1.31
C ASN A 247 -12.05 -7.50 2.20
N PHE A 248 -13.07 -6.86 1.62
CA PHE A 248 -14.10 -6.16 2.38
C PHE A 248 -14.90 -7.12 3.28
N LEU A 249 -15.33 -8.27 2.74
CA LEU A 249 -15.99 -9.31 3.54
C LEU A 249 -15.07 -9.85 4.64
N ALA A 250 -13.78 -10.05 4.36
CA ALA A 250 -12.79 -10.47 5.35
C ALA A 250 -12.62 -9.43 6.47
N ILE A 251 -12.58 -8.12 6.14
CA ILE A 251 -12.53 -7.04 7.14
C ILE A 251 -13.77 -7.08 8.03
N ILE A 252 -14.97 -7.19 7.45
CA ILE A 252 -16.23 -7.30 8.20
C ILE A 252 -16.20 -8.53 9.12
N ALA A 253 -15.79 -9.69 8.59
CA ALA A 253 -15.68 -10.92 9.38
C ALA A 253 -14.69 -10.79 10.55
N LEU A 254 -13.54 -10.13 10.33
CA LEU A 254 -12.55 -9.87 11.39
C LEU A 254 -13.06 -8.90 12.45
N LEU A 255 -13.85 -7.89 12.05
CA LEU A 255 -14.52 -6.95 12.96
C LEU A 255 -15.58 -7.66 13.82
N ILE A 256 -16.48 -8.43 13.19
CA ILE A 256 -17.56 -9.17 13.88
C ILE A 256 -16.99 -10.19 14.86
N THR A 257 -16.01 -10.99 14.41
CA THR A 257 -15.38 -12.02 15.26
C THR A 257 -14.43 -11.44 16.32
N ARG A 258 -14.23 -10.12 16.35
CA ARG A 258 -13.23 -9.42 17.17
C ARG A 258 -11.82 -10.02 17.02
N SER A 259 -11.55 -10.67 15.89
CA SER A 259 -10.27 -11.30 15.54
C SER A 259 -9.22 -10.28 15.05
N MET A 260 -9.55 -8.99 15.12
CA MET A 260 -8.64 -7.85 14.94
C MET A 260 -7.42 -7.85 15.88
N LYS A 261 -7.26 -8.86 16.75
CA LYS A 261 -6.05 -9.05 17.58
C LYS A 261 -4.86 -9.53 16.75
N ASN A 262 -5.11 -10.16 15.60
CA ASN A 262 -4.05 -10.76 14.82
C ASN A 262 -3.44 -9.77 13.81
N THR A 263 -2.31 -9.18 14.18
CA THR A 263 -1.67 -8.10 13.42
C THR A 263 -1.27 -8.52 12.00
N LEU A 264 -0.70 -9.72 11.78
CA LEU A 264 -0.25 -10.11 10.44
C LEU A 264 -1.42 -10.27 9.47
N ILE A 265 -2.51 -10.90 9.90
CA ILE A 265 -3.73 -11.02 9.08
C ILE A 265 -4.38 -9.67 8.81
N LEU A 266 -4.42 -8.80 9.82
CA LEU A 266 -4.95 -7.46 9.61
C LEU A 266 -4.11 -6.70 8.57
N THR A 267 -2.78 -6.78 8.66
CA THR A 267 -1.87 -6.19 7.66
C THR A 267 -2.05 -6.83 6.29
N LEU A 268 -2.24 -8.15 6.20
CA LEU A 268 -2.46 -8.86 4.94
C LEU A 268 -3.72 -8.34 4.23
N ILE A 269 -4.84 -8.31 4.95
CA ILE A 269 -6.13 -7.93 4.36
C ILE A 269 -6.17 -6.42 4.05
N LEU A 270 -5.71 -5.56 4.95
CA LEU A 270 -5.68 -4.11 4.69
C LEU A 270 -4.65 -3.75 3.62
N GLY A 271 -3.47 -4.37 3.62
CA GLY A 271 -2.45 -4.18 2.60
C GLY A 271 -2.91 -4.65 1.23
N SER A 272 -3.52 -5.84 1.14
CA SER A 272 -4.14 -6.35 -0.08
C SER A 272 -5.22 -5.40 -0.60
N PHE A 273 -6.12 -4.94 0.27
CA PHE A 273 -7.16 -3.99 -0.09
C PHE A 273 -6.57 -2.70 -0.65
N MET A 274 -5.60 -2.09 0.04
CA MET A 274 -4.97 -0.84 -0.40
C MET A 274 -4.28 -1.00 -1.76
N ILE A 275 -3.50 -2.07 -1.95
CA ILE A 275 -2.74 -2.34 -3.18
C ILE A 275 -3.70 -2.61 -4.36
N VAL A 276 -4.74 -3.41 -4.17
CA VAL A 276 -5.69 -3.69 -5.26
C VAL A 276 -6.55 -2.48 -5.57
N PHE A 277 -6.91 -1.69 -4.55
CA PHE A 277 -7.78 -0.53 -4.72
C PHE A 277 -7.07 0.60 -5.49
N ILE A 278 -5.77 0.86 -5.26
CA ILE A 278 -5.05 1.90 -6.01
C ILE A 278 -5.01 1.63 -7.53
N HIS A 279 -5.06 0.35 -7.92
CA HIS A 279 -5.09 -0.11 -9.32
C HIS A 279 -6.50 -0.24 -9.88
N SER A 280 -7.52 -0.05 -9.04
CA SER A 280 -8.90 -0.26 -9.44
C SER A 280 -9.41 0.87 -10.34
N PRO A 281 -10.09 0.55 -11.46
CA PRO A 281 -10.77 1.58 -12.26
C PRO A 281 -11.97 2.17 -11.51
N PHE A 282 -12.43 1.58 -10.39
CA PHE A 282 -13.37 2.26 -9.50
C PHE A 282 -12.83 3.60 -9.02
N ARG A 283 -11.50 3.76 -8.93
CA ARG A 283 -10.86 5.03 -8.59
C ARG A 283 -11.27 6.15 -9.53
N SER A 284 -11.38 5.92 -10.84
CA SER A 284 -11.74 6.97 -11.81
C SER A 284 -13.22 7.34 -11.78
N LYS A 285 -14.08 6.49 -11.19
CA LYS A 285 -15.52 6.74 -11.04
C LYS A 285 -15.86 7.56 -9.79
N LEU A 286 -14.93 7.67 -8.84
CA LEU A 286 -15.13 8.45 -7.63
C LEU A 286 -14.96 9.96 -7.93
N PRO A 287 -15.57 10.85 -7.14
CA PRO A 287 -15.67 12.28 -7.47
C PRO A 287 -14.32 13.04 -7.50
N GLY A 288 -13.20 12.41 -7.12
CA GLY A 288 -11.83 12.90 -7.31
C GLY A 288 -10.97 12.10 -8.29
N GLY A 289 -11.60 11.17 -9.02
CA GLY A 289 -10.93 10.17 -9.87
C GLY A 289 -10.61 10.64 -11.27
N LYS A 290 -11.43 11.53 -11.82
CA LYS A 290 -11.11 12.25 -13.04
C LYS A 290 -10.34 13.50 -12.62
N PRO A 291 -9.07 13.69 -13.04
CA PRO A 291 -8.48 15.02 -12.96
C PRO A 291 -9.51 15.99 -13.55
N ARG A 292 -9.74 17.13 -12.91
CA ARG A 292 -10.52 18.21 -13.53
C ARG A 292 -9.77 18.53 -14.82
N LEU A 293 -10.27 17.98 -15.91
CA LEU A 293 -9.87 18.39 -17.23
C LEU A 293 -10.41 19.80 -17.31
N HIS A 294 -9.57 20.82 -17.06
CA HIS A 294 -9.95 22.13 -17.55
C HIS A 294 -10.03 21.94 -19.05
N GLN A 295 -11.26 22.00 -19.52
CA GLN A 295 -11.57 21.89 -20.92
C GLN A 295 -11.23 23.24 -21.50
N ILE A 296 -9.99 23.39 -21.98
CA ILE A 296 -9.64 24.59 -22.73
C ILE A 296 -10.45 24.52 -24.02
N SER A 297 -11.50 25.32 -24.08
CA SER A 297 -12.29 25.54 -25.28
C SER A 297 -11.72 26.75 -25.98
N LEU A 298 -10.93 26.49 -27.03
CA LEU A 298 -10.52 27.53 -27.95
C LEU A 298 -11.67 27.76 -28.92
N GLN A 299 -12.18 28.98 -28.99
CA GLN A 299 -13.10 29.39 -30.05
C GLN A 299 -12.41 30.43 -30.91
N LEU A 300 -12.20 30.09 -32.17
CA LEU A 300 -11.78 31.03 -33.21
C LEU A 300 -13.01 31.52 -33.93
N SER A 301 -13.24 32.83 -33.92
CA SER A 301 -14.27 33.48 -34.74
C SER A 301 -13.60 34.06 -35.97
N THR A 302 -14.01 33.64 -37.16
CA THR A 302 -13.56 34.23 -38.43
C THR A 302 -14.65 35.17 -38.96
N GLU A 303 -14.29 36.40 -39.34
CA GLU A 303 -15.27 37.39 -39.85
C GLU A 303 -15.83 37.05 -41.23
N GLU A 304 -15.17 36.18 -42.00
CA GLU A 304 -15.63 35.73 -43.32
C GLU A 304 -15.63 34.21 -43.45
N SER A 305 -16.50 33.69 -44.32
CA SER A 305 -16.59 32.27 -44.70
C SER A 305 -15.37 31.84 -45.51
N LEU A 306 -14.20 31.86 -44.90
CA LEU A 306 -12.98 31.36 -45.50
C LEU A 306 -13.18 29.87 -45.84
N PRO A 307 -12.83 29.41 -47.06
CA PRO A 307 -12.87 28.01 -47.44
C PRO A 307 -11.71 27.25 -46.79
N ILE A 308 -11.65 27.28 -45.46
CA ILE A 308 -10.63 26.59 -44.67
C ILE A 308 -11.17 25.22 -44.33
N GLU A 309 -10.67 24.21 -45.04
CA GLU A 309 -11.02 22.81 -44.78
C GLU A 309 -10.52 22.33 -43.42
N LYS A 310 -9.34 22.79 -42.97
CA LYS A 310 -8.72 22.37 -41.71
C LYS A 310 -7.89 23.49 -41.08
N LEU A 311 -8.15 23.75 -39.81
CA LEU A 311 -7.39 24.66 -38.94
C LEU A 311 -6.61 23.82 -37.95
N TYR A 312 -5.34 24.16 -37.71
CA TYR A 312 -4.48 23.47 -36.75
C TYR A 312 -4.04 24.43 -35.65
N ILE A 313 -3.96 23.93 -34.42
CA ILE A 313 -3.32 24.60 -33.31
C ILE A 313 -2.02 23.86 -32.98
N THR A 314 -0.91 24.59 -33.02
CA THR A 314 0.39 24.07 -32.58
C THR A 314 0.69 24.64 -31.22
N MET A 315 0.99 23.75 -30.27
CA MET A 315 1.26 24.08 -28.89
C MET A 315 2.70 23.74 -28.54
N TYR A 316 3.41 24.69 -27.96
CA TYR A 316 4.78 24.50 -27.46
C TYR A 316 4.74 24.31 -25.95
N TYR A 317 5.42 23.26 -25.47
CA TYR A 317 5.57 23.00 -24.05
C TYR A 317 6.83 23.70 -23.55
N ASP A 318 6.74 24.54 -22.53
CA ASP A 318 7.89 25.31 -22.03
C ASP A 318 9.08 24.41 -21.60
N ARG A 319 8.80 23.23 -21.04
CA ARG A 319 9.84 22.22 -20.72
C ARG A 319 10.32 21.38 -21.91
N PHE A 320 9.62 21.42 -23.05
CA PHE A 320 9.95 20.67 -24.27
C PHE A 320 9.68 21.51 -25.53
N PRO A 321 10.37 22.65 -25.71
CA PRO A 321 10.11 23.57 -26.81
C PRO A 321 10.31 22.90 -28.18
N ASP A 322 11.19 21.91 -28.26
CA ASP A 322 11.55 21.22 -29.50
C ASP A 322 10.49 20.20 -29.98
N LYS A 323 9.44 19.94 -29.18
CA LYS A 323 8.43 18.92 -29.43
C LYS A 323 7.02 19.52 -29.46
N PRO A 324 6.68 20.31 -30.50
CA PRO A 324 5.36 20.90 -30.61
C PRO A 324 4.27 19.84 -30.80
N ILE A 325 3.11 20.08 -30.19
CA ILE A 325 1.91 19.25 -30.38
C ILE A 325 0.97 20.00 -31.33
N THR A 326 0.78 19.46 -32.53
CA THR A 326 -0.12 20.04 -33.54
C THR A 326 -1.45 19.27 -33.59
N LEU A 327 -2.56 19.98 -33.45
CA LEU A 327 -3.89 19.37 -33.37
C LEU A 327 -4.87 20.07 -34.30
N SER A 328 -5.67 19.29 -35.01
CA SER A 328 -6.73 19.83 -35.87
C SER A 328 -7.90 20.33 -35.02
N LEU A 329 -8.32 21.57 -35.25
CA LEU A 329 -9.53 22.15 -34.69
C LEU A 329 -10.76 21.61 -35.43
N ARG A 330 -11.84 21.32 -34.68
CA ARG A 330 -13.13 20.89 -35.25
C ARG A 330 -14.05 22.10 -35.42
N LYS A 331 -14.77 22.16 -36.54
CA LYS A 331 -15.81 23.18 -36.73
C LYS A 331 -16.95 22.92 -35.75
N THR A 332 -17.28 23.90 -34.92
CA THR A 332 -18.33 23.81 -33.88
C THR A 332 -19.60 24.60 -34.24
N GLY A 333 -19.54 25.45 -35.27
CA GLY A 333 -20.64 26.33 -35.69
C GLY A 333 -20.32 27.12 -36.97
N SER A 334 -21.15 28.11 -37.30
CA SER A 334 -20.94 29.03 -38.43
C SER A 334 -19.78 29.97 -38.15
N GLY A 335 -18.59 29.63 -38.65
CA GLY A 335 -17.38 30.44 -38.47
C GLY A 335 -16.64 30.20 -37.14
N SER A 336 -17.04 29.19 -36.37
CA SER A 336 -16.36 28.82 -35.12
C SER A 336 -15.62 27.49 -35.24
N TYR A 337 -14.35 27.51 -34.85
CA TYR A 337 -13.52 26.30 -34.73
C TYR A 337 -13.08 26.15 -33.28
N GLY A 338 -13.09 24.92 -32.79
CA GLY A 338 -12.59 24.63 -31.46
C GLY A 338 -12.05 23.23 -31.27
N ILE A 339 -11.27 23.11 -30.20
CA ILE A 339 -10.77 21.85 -29.69
C ILE A 339 -11.01 21.84 -28.19
N THR A 340 -11.30 20.67 -27.68
CA THR A 340 -11.37 20.41 -26.25
C THR A 340 -10.18 19.56 -25.89
N MET A 341 -9.37 20.09 -24.98
CA MET A 341 -8.20 19.38 -24.51
C MET A 341 -8.23 19.23 -23.00
N PRO A 342 -7.79 18.09 -22.49
CA PRO A 342 -7.62 17.90 -21.06
C PRO A 342 -6.39 18.66 -20.50
N SER A 343 -6.58 19.56 -19.54
CA SER A 343 -5.55 20.46 -19.00
C SER A 343 -4.56 19.86 -17.98
N TYR A 344 -3.95 18.72 -18.25
CA TYR A 344 -3.23 18.01 -17.17
C TYR A 344 -2.07 18.80 -16.54
N ALA A 345 -1.49 19.82 -17.18
CA ALA A 345 -0.30 20.48 -16.64
C ALA A 345 0.11 21.80 -17.34
N TYR A 346 -0.73 22.83 -17.46
CA TYR A 346 -0.44 23.86 -18.47
C TYR A 346 -0.22 25.28 -17.93
N LYS A 347 1.00 25.55 -17.44
CA LYS A 347 1.61 26.89 -17.41
C LYS A 347 2.56 27.01 -18.63
N GLY A 348 2.45 28.09 -19.41
CA GLY A 348 3.46 28.46 -20.42
C GLY A 348 3.21 27.96 -21.85
N TYR A 349 2.02 28.19 -22.41
CA TYR A 349 1.74 27.83 -23.81
C TYR A 349 1.81 29.02 -24.75
N LEU A 350 2.44 28.76 -25.89
CA LEU A 350 2.41 29.61 -27.06
C LEU A 350 1.53 28.94 -28.12
N TYR A 351 0.43 29.61 -28.49
CA TYR A 351 -0.52 29.10 -29.47
C TYR A 351 -0.23 29.69 -30.85
N TYR A 352 -0.11 28.80 -31.84
CA TYR A 352 -0.02 29.17 -33.25
C TYR A 352 -1.21 28.60 -34.01
N ALA A 353 -1.89 29.44 -34.77
CA ALA A 353 -2.83 28.99 -35.79
C ALA A 353 -2.09 28.93 -37.13
N VAL A 354 -2.11 27.76 -37.77
CA VAL A 354 -1.41 27.56 -39.06
C VAL A 354 -2.44 27.21 -40.13
N LYS A 355 -2.47 27.98 -41.21
CA LYS A 355 -3.20 27.65 -42.44
C LYS A 355 -2.39 26.60 -43.19
N LYS A 356 -3.06 25.54 -43.67
CA LYS A 356 -2.40 24.53 -44.50
C LYS A 356 -1.74 25.22 -45.70
N ASP A 357 -0.47 24.90 -45.94
CA ASP A 357 0.39 25.39 -47.02
C ASP A 357 1.04 26.79 -46.85
N SER A 358 1.08 27.36 -45.64
CA SER A 358 1.91 28.54 -45.34
C SER A 358 3.00 28.21 -44.31
N ILE A 359 4.26 28.47 -44.65
CA ILE A 359 5.44 28.42 -43.73
C ILE A 359 5.32 29.46 -42.59
N ASN A 360 4.31 30.34 -42.66
CA ASN A 360 4.15 31.47 -41.76
C ASN A 360 3.21 31.10 -40.60
N ALA A 361 3.78 30.61 -39.50
CA ALA A 361 3.09 30.49 -38.23
C ALA A 361 3.05 31.88 -37.55
N VAL A 362 1.89 32.31 -37.07
CA VAL A 362 1.76 33.57 -36.32
C VAL A 362 1.52 33.27 -34.84
N GLN A 363 2.33 33.87 -33.98
CA GLN A 363 2.29 33.75 -32.51
C GLN A 363 1.17 34.62 -31.96
N TYR A 364 0.22 34.05 -31.20
CA TYR A 364 -0.96 34.81 -30.78
C TYR A 364 -1.12 35.07 -29.27
N LEU A 365 -0.31 34.51 -28.36
CA LEU A 365 -0.37 34.86 -26.93
C LEU A 365 0.93 34.52 -26.19
N SER A 366 1.47 35.46 -25.40
CA SER A 366 2.60 35.23 -24.48
C SER A 366 2.28 35.50 -23.00
N GLN A 367 1.03 35.75 -22.63
CA GLN A 367 0.69 36.16 -21.25
C GLN A 367 -0.17 35.14 -20.48
N PRO A 368 0.09 34.97 -19.17
CA PRO A 368 -0.68 34.07 -18.31
C PRO A 368 -2.04 34.70 -17.98
N VAL A 369 -3.10 34.19 -18.58
CA VAL A 369 -4.49 34.56 -18.24
C VAL A 369 -5.09 33.41 -17.43
N ASP A 370 -6.02 33.68 -16.51
CA ASP A 370 -6.81 32.66 -15.82
C ASP A 370 -7.73 31.95 -16.84
N LEU A 371 -7.52 30.64 -17.03
CA LEU A 371 -7.90 29.88 -18.23
C LEU A 371 -9.13 28.98 -18.04
N ASP A 372 -10.33 29.55 -18.17
CA ASP A 372 -11.53 28.76 -18.46
C ASP A 372 -11.96 28.85 -19.94
N SER A 373 -11.58 29.93 -20.65
CA SER A 373 -11.72 30.03 -22.11
C SER A 373 -10.78 31.10 -22.68
N ILE A 374 -10.23 30.88 -23.88
CA ILE A 374 -9.51 31.90 -24.65
C ILE A 374 -10.27 32.12 -25.95
N LYS A 375 -10.73 33.35 -26.18
CA LYS A 375 -11.22 33.79 -27.48
C LYS A 375 -10.07 34.42 -28.25
N ILE A 376 -9.71 33.85 -29.39
CA ILE A 376 -8.65 34.38 -30.26
C ILE A 376 -9.34 35.00 -31.48
N ASN A 377 -9.27 36.32 -31.61
CA ASN A 377 -9.71 37.02 -32.82
C ASN A 377 -8.54 37.07 -33.81
N VAL A 378 -8.75 36.58 -35.03
CA VAL A 378 -7.73 36.57 -36.09
C VAL A 378 -8.06 37.70 -37.07
N PRO A 379 -7.35 38.85 -37.04
CA PRO A 379 -7.54 39.90 -38.03
C PRO A 379 -7.02 39.47 -39.41
N HIS A 380 -7.69 39.92 -40.47
CA HIS A 380 -7.25 39.73 -41.85
C HIS A 380 -5.91 40.47 -42.10
N GLU A 381 -5.02 39.85 -42.89
CA GLU A 381 -3.85 40.48 -43.53
C GLU A 381 -2.65 40.93 -42.68
N LYS A 382 -2.10 40.07 -41.81
CA LYS A 382 -0.71 40.29 -41.37
C LYS A 382 0.15 39.03 -41.37
N THR A 383 1.17 39.04 -42.21
CA THR A 383 2.31 38.11 -42.18
C THR A 383 3.31 38.64 -41.16
N TYR A 384 3.55 37.91 -40.08
CA TYR A 384 4.56 38.27 -39.08
C TYR A 384 5.68 37.23 -39.11
N GLN A 385 6.92 37.69 -39.28
CA GLN A 385 8.12 36.87 -39.18
C GLN A 385 8.56 36.73 -37.72
N LEU A 386 8.91 35.50 -37.32
CA LEU A 386 9.52 35.17 -36.04
C LEU A 386 10.94 35.76 -35.97
N LYS A 387 11.21 36.54 -34.93
CA LYS A 387 12.57 36.87 -34.51
C LYS A 387 12.76 36.32 -33.10
N PHE A 388 13.70 35.39 -32.94
CA PHE A 388 14.13 34.89 -31.63
C PHE A 388 15.13 35.89 -31.06
N ASP A 389 14.80 36.50 -29.91
CA ASP A 389 15.81 37.09 -29.03
C ASP A 389 15.91 36.21 -27.77
N PRO A 390 17.08 35.58 -27.51
CA PRO A 390 17.33 34.88 -26.27
C PRO A 390 17.77 35.90 -25.20
N GLU A 391 16.95 36.10 -24.16
CA GLU A 391 17.40 36.60 -22.85
C GLU A 391 17.39 35.47 -21.82
#